data_AF-A0A529WBG5-F1
#
_entry.id   AF-A0A529WBG5-F1
#
_cell.length_a   1.000
_cell.length_b   1.000
_cell.length_c   1.000
_cell.angle_alpha   90.00
_cell.angle_beta   90.00
_cell.angle_gamma   90.00
#
_symmetry.space_group_name_H-M   'P 1'
#
loop_
_entity.id
_entity.type
_entity.pdbx_description
1 polymer ?
#
loop_
_entity_poly.entity_id
_entity_poly.type
_entity_poly.pdbx_seq_one_letter_code
_entity_poly.pdbx_strand_id
1 'polypeptide(L)'
;GVHPSATKRQLQAAMGGDKRLFTCCVDIDRAALDTIGNAEESAKWVENHAYGSIIIVTNNYHMPRSLLEMGRLLHGARLEPYPVVNTNLGNGGWLTKPEALRVLLTEYSKYVLSLARGFLPPRATPEGVTLAEASTVVKN
;
A
#
# COMPACT_ATOMS: atom_id res chain seq x y z
N GLY A 1 0.67 8.40 -0.71
CA GLY A 1 1.12 9.11 0.49
C GLY A 1 2.51 9.64 0.30
N VAL A 2 2.64 10.83 -0.27
CA VAL A 2 3.85 11.66 -0.11
C VAL A 2 3.70 12.49 1.16
N HIS A 3 4.80 13.05 1.66
CA HIS A 3 4.73 14.01 2.76
C HIS A 3 3.76 15.16 2.40
N PRO A 4 2.86 15.62 3.28
CA PRO A 4 1.81 16.59 2.93
C PRO A 4 2.34 17.90 2.33
N SER A 5 3.53 18.34 2.76
CA SER A 5 4.20 19.53 2.23
C SER A 5 4.90 19.33 0.87
N ALA A 6 4.98 18.09 0.37
CA ALA A 6 5.65 17.80 -0.89
C ALA A 6 4.79 18.27 -2.09
N THR A 7 5.30 19.26 -2.81
CA THR A 7 4.66 19.72 -4.05
C THR A 7 5.05 18.84 -5.22
N LYS A 8 4.14 18.75 -6.20
CA LYS A 8 4.36 18.02 -7.46
C LYS A 8 5.63 18.49 -8.18
N ARG A 9 5.91 19.81 -8.13
CA ARG A 9 7.10 20.42 -8.72
C ARG A 9 8.39 20.02 -7.99
N GLN A 10 8.37 19.94 -6.66
CA GLN A 10 9.52 19.49 -5.89
C GLN A 10 9.84 18.02 -6.15
N LEU A 11 8.81 17.16 -6.23
CA LEU A 11 8.98 15.74 -6.56
C LEU A 11 9.51 15.56 -7.98
N GLN A 12 8.97 16.31 -8.95
CA GLN A 12 9.44 16.31 -10.32
C GLN A 12 10.92 16.71 -10.43
N ALA A 13 11.33 17.76 -9.71
CA ALA A 13 12.72 18.21 -9.67
C ALA A 13 13.65 17.18 -9.00
N ALA A 14 13.22 16.57 -7.88
CA ALA A 14 14.01 15.59 -7.14
C ALA A 14 14.20 14.27 -7.91
N MET A 15 13.18 13.83 -8.66
CA MET A 15 13.23 12.58 -9.44
C MET A 15 13.84 12.77 -10.84
N GLY A 16 14.14 14.00 -11.26
CA GLY A 16 14.59 14.28 -12.64
C GLY A 16 13.55 13.91 -13.70
N GLY A 17 12.27 13.85 -13.33
CA GLY A 17 11.20 13.34 -14.18
C GLY A 17 10.76 14.32 -15.26
N ASP A 18 10.19 13.79 -16.35
CA ASP A 18 9.63 14.59 -17.44
C ASP A 18 8.47 15.47 -16.93
N LYS A 19 8.57 16.77 -17.19
CA LYS A 19 7.54 17.76 -16.83
C LYS A 19 6.16 17.43 -17.43
N ARG A 20 6.13 16.87 -18.64
CA ARG A 20 4.89 16.48 -19.33
C ARG A 20 4.20 15.33 -18.60
N LEU A 21 4.93 14.29 -18.21
CA LEU A 21 4.40 13.17 -17.44
C LEU A 21 3.85 13.62 -16.09
N PHE A 22 4.62 14.44 -15.37
CA PHE A 22 4.13 15.02 -14.12
C PHE A 22 2.91 15.90 -14.36
N THR A 23 2.76 16.60 -15.48
CA THR A 23 1.56 17.45 -15.68
C THR A 23 0.31 16.63 -16.03
N CYS A 24 0.43 15.58 -16.84
CA CYS A 24 -0.73 14.85 -17.38
C CYS A 24 -1.14 13.59 -16.61
N CYS A 25 -0.17 12.89 -16.02
CA CYS A 25 -0.29 11.43 -15.88
C CYS A 25 0.27 10.91 -14.55
N VAL A 26 0.68 11.80 -13.64
CA VAL A 26 1.15 11.45 -12.30
C VAL A 26 0.18 12.05 -11.29
N ASP A 27 -0.55 11.21 -10.59
CA ASP A 27 -1.37 11.61 -9.46
C ASP A 27 -0.59 11.44 -8.15
N ILE A 28 -0.84 12.35 -7.20
CA ILE A 28 -0.08 12.40 -5.95
C ILE A 28 -1.05 12.47 -4.78
N ASP A 29 -1.10 11.36 -4.08
CA ASP A 29 -1.88 11.17 -2.86
C ASP A 29 -1.17 11.79 -1.66
N ARG A 30 -1.86 12.69 -0.96
CA ARG A 30 -1.35 13.46 0.19
C ARG A 30 -2.07 13.17 1.50
N ALA A 31 -3.24 12.51 1.50
CA ALA A 31 -3.97 12.26 2.74
C ALA A 31 -3.51 10.97 3.43
N ALA A 32 -2.92 10.03 2.69
CA ALA A 32 -2.33 8.81 3.21
C ALA A 32 -1.07 9.07 4.06
N LEU A 33 -1.22 8.96 5.38
CA LEU A 33 -0.13 9.10 6.36
C LEU A 33 0.55 7.76 6.70
N ASP A 34 -0.10 6.65 6.37
CA ASP A 34 0.41 5.30 6.64
C ASP A 34 0.10 4.33 5.50
N THR A 35 0.49 3.07 5.64
CA THR A 35 0.31 2.06 4.59
C THR A 35 -1.15 1.67 4.35
N ILE A 36 -2.03 1.88 5.33
CA ILE A 36 -3.47 1.62 5.19
C ILE A 36 -4.10 2.74 4.37
N GLY A 37 -3.86 4.01 4.76
CA GLY A 37 -4.34 5.15 3.99
C GLY A 37 -3.80 5.15 2.55
N ASN A 38 -2.56 4.69 2.35
CA ASN A 38 -2.01 4.50 1.01
C ASN A 38 -2.81 3.48 0.20
N ALA A 39 -3.17 2.35 0.79
CA ALA A 39 -4.00 1.35 0.13
C ALA A 39 -5.40 1.90 -0.18
N GLU A 40 -6.00 2.65 0.75
CA GLU A 40 -7.34 3.24 0.59
C GLU A 40 -7.41 4.28 -0.52
N GLU A 41 -6.47 5.23 -0.57
CA GLU A 41 -6.43 6.24 -1.63
C GLU A 41 -6.13 5.62 -2.99
N SER A 42 -5.14 4.72 -3.04
CA SER A 42 -4.78 4.05 -4.28
C SER A 42 -5.89 3.14 -4.79
N ALA A 43 -6.63 2.44 -3.92
CA ALA A 43 -7.76 1.61 -4.33
C ALA A 43 -8.85 2.45 -5.01
N LYS A 44 -9.22 3.58 -4.40
CA LYS A 44 -10.18 4.54 -4.99
C LYS A 44 -9.69 5.07 -6.33
N TRP A 45 -8.40 5.41 -6.43
CA TRP A 45 -7.82 5.88 -7.68
C TRP A 45 -7.91 4.81 -8.78
N VAL A 46 -7.62 3.55 -8.46
CA VAL A 46 -7.70 2.42 -9.39
C VAL A 46 -9.12 2.18 -9.89
N GLU A 47 -10.09 2.20 -8.97
CA GLU A 47 -11.50 2.01 -9.30
C GLU A 47 -12.04 3.16 -10.15
N ASN A 48 -11.72 4.41 -9.80
CA ASN A 48 -12.15 5.61 -10.55
C ASN A 48 -11.63 5.65 -11.99
N HIS A 49 -10.48 5.02 -12.26
CA HIS A 49 -9.90 4.92 -13.60
C HIS A 49 -10.20 3.59 -14.29
N ALA A 50 -10.93 2.68 -13.64
CA ALA A 50 -11.28 1.36 -14.14
C ALA A 50 -10.08 0.51 -14.60
N TYR A 51 -8.95 0.56 -13.87
CA TYR A 51 -7.78 -0.25 -14.20
C TYR A 51 -7.99 -1.72 -13.79
N GLY A 52 -7.76 -2.65 -14.72
CA GLY A 52 -7.81 -4.10 -14.47
C GLY A 52 -6.52 -4.69 -13.89
N SER A 53 -5.42 -3.94 -13.89
CA SER A 53 -4.14 -4.36 -13.32
C SER A 53 -3.31 -3.15 -12.93
N ILE A 54 -2.56 -3.26 -11.84
CA ILE A 54 -1.60 -2.25 -11.39
C ILE A 54 -0.28 -2.87 -11.00
N ILE A 55 0.80 -2.11 -11.20
CA ILE A 55 2.13 -2.47 -10.71
C ILE A 55 2.35 -1.78 -9.37
N ILE A 56 2.70 -2.55 -8.34
CA ILE A 56 3.06 -2.04 -7.02
C ILE A 56 4.57 -1.97 -6.92
N VAL A 57 5.11 -0.75 -6.87
CA VAL A 57 6.53 -0.49 -6.70
C VAL A 57 6.80 -0.08 -5.26
N THR A 58 7.57 -0.88 -4.52
CA THR A 58 8.03 -0.55 -3.16
C THR A 58 9.28 -1.35 -2.82
N ASN A 59 9.90 -1.06 -1.68
CA ASN A 59 11.05 -1.83 -1.21
C ASN A 59 10.67 -3.30 -0.97
N ASN A 60 11.58 -4.24 -1.28
CA ASN A 60 11.32 -5.67 -1.20
C ASN A 60 10.81 -6.13 0.17
N TYR A 61 11.34 -5.57 1.26
CA TYR A 61 10.95 -5.90 2.63
C TYR A 61 9.58 -5.33 3.03
N HIS A 62 9.05 -4.34 2.31
CA HIS A 62 7.70 -3.78 2.53
C HIS A 62 6.63 -4.49 1.70
N MET A 63 7.03 -5.12 0.59
CA MET A 63 6.13 -5.69 -0.42
C MET A 63 5.02 -6.59 0.16
N PRO A 64 5.30 -7.53 1.09
CA PRO A 64 4.25 -8.42 1.60
C PRO A 64 3.11 -7.67 2.29
N ARG A 65 3.44 -6.61 3.04
CA ARG A 65 2.45 -5.79 3.75
C ARG A 65 1.67 -4.89 2.79
N SER A 66 2.35 -4.32 1.79
CA SER A 66 1.68 -3.52 0.76
C SER A 66 0.66 -4.34 -0.04
N LEU A 67 1.04 -5.57 -0.46
CA LEU A 67 0.12 -6.48 -1.15
C LEU A 67 -1.07 -6.87 -0.29
N LEU A 68 -0.83 -7.16 1.00
CA LEU A 68 -1.89 -7.51 1.94
C LEU A 68 -2.91 -6.38 2.11
N GLU A 69 -2.47 -5.13 2.31
CA GLU A 69 -3.39 -4.02 2.52
C GLU A 69 -4.12 -3.63 1.23
N MET A 70 -3.44 -3.62 0.08
CA MET A 70 -4.08 -3.36 -1.22
C MET A 70 -5.09 -4.45 -1.60
N GLY A 71 -4.74 -5.72 -1.39
CA GLY A 71 -5.58 -6.86 -1.73
C GLY A 71 -6.88 -6.96 -0.92
N ARG A 72 -6.99 -6.26 0.21
CA ARG A 72 -8.23 -6.15 0.99
C ARG A 72 -9.27 -5.24 0.35
N LEU A 73 -8.83 -4.34 -0.52
CA LEU A 73 -9.66 -3.31 -1.12
C LEU A 73 -9.86 -3.59 -2.62
N LEU A 74 -8.80 -4.01 -3.30
CA LEU A 74 -8.78 -4.24 -4.73
C LEU A 74 -9.02 -5.71 -5.08
N HIS A 75 -10.28 -6.11 -5.12
CA HIS A 75 -10.67 -7.46 -5.57
C HIS A 75 -10.83 -7.58 -7.10
N GLY A 76 -11.07 -6.47 -7.80
CA GLY A 76 -11.31 -6.43 -9.24
C GLY A 76 -10.06 -6.20 -10.11
N ALA A 77 -8.95 -5.78 -9.51
CA ALA A 77 -7.71 -5.48 -10.21
C ALA A 77 -6.60 -6.46 -9.84
N ARG A 78 -5.78 -6.87 -10.81
CA ARG A 78 -4.59 -7.67 -10.53
C ARG A 78 -3.48 -6.81 -9.95
N LEU A 79 -2.87 -7.28 -8.87
CA LEU A 79 -1.74 -6.63 -8.21
C LEU A 79 -0.42 -7.28 -8.66
N GLU A 80 0.38 -6.56 -9.44
CA GLU A 80 1.66 -7.04 -9.96
C GLU A 80 2.81 -6.45 -9.13
N PRO A 81 3.52 -7.26 -8.31
CA PRO A 81 4.58 -6.75 -7.45
C PRO A 81 5.86 -6.45 -8.24
N TYR A 82 6.44 -5.27 -8.01
CA TYR A 82 7.74 -4.88 -8.52
C TYR A 82 8.65 -4.42 -7.37
N PRO A 83 9.34 -5.36 -6.69
CA PRO A 83 10.13 -5.05 -5.51
C PRO A 83 11.46 -4.38 -5.87
N VAL A 84 11.73 -3.24 -5.25
CA VAL A 84 13.02 -2.54 -5.35
C VAL A 84 13.95 -3.03 -4.25
N VAL A 85 15.11 -3.56 -4.62
CA VAL A 85 16.11 -4.07 -3.68
C VAL A 85 17.13 -2.97 -3.38
N ASN A 86 16.94 -2.26 -2.27
CA ASN A 86 17.90 -1.24 -1.83
C ASN A 86 18.97 -1.79 -0.86
N THR A 87 18.70 -2.95 -0.26
CA THR A 87 19.61 -3.62 0.67
C THR A 87 19.92 -5.00 0.11
N ASN A 88 21.21 -5.31 -0.11
CA ASN A 88 21.61 -6.66 -0.54
C ASN A 88 21.46 -7.63 0.65
N LEU A 89 20.28 -8.26 0.71
CA LEU A 89 19.88 -9.26 1.69
C LEU A 89 20.02 -10.70 1.14
N GLY A 90 20.37 -10.85 -0.15
CA GLY A 90 20.27 -12.12 -0.88
C GLY A 90 21.28 -13.20 -0.48
N ASN A 91 22.42 -12.80 0.11
CA ASN A 91 23.52 -13.74 0.37
C ASN A 91 23.59 -14.23 1.83
N GLY A 92 22.49 -14.17 2.60
CA GLY A 92 22.45 -14.60 4.01
C GLY A 92 23.19 -13.68 5.00
N GLY A 93 24.05 -12.77 4.52
CA GLY A 93 24.75 -11.76 5.32
C GLY A 93 23.87 -10.65 5.91
N TRP A 94 22.54 -10.78 5.83
CA TRP A 94 21.61 -9.93 6.56
C TRP A 94 21.53 -10.33 8.03
N LEU A 95 21.72 -11.62 8.35
CA LEU A 95 21.73 -12.13 9.73
C LEU A 95 22.87 -11.55 10.55
N THR A 96 23.97 -11.18 9.89
CA THR A 96 25.17 -10.61 10.52
C THR A 96 25.18 -9.08 10.53
N LYS A 97 24.18 -8.43 9.94
CA LYS A 97 24.05 -6.96 9.87
C LYS A 97 22.93 -6.47 10.79
N PRO A 98 23.25 -5.80 11.91
CA PRO A 98 22.24 -5.41 12.90
C PRO A 98 21.20 -4.43 12.33
N GLU A 99 21.57 -3.56 11.38
CA GLU A 99 20.66 -2.61 10.75
C GLU A 99 19.65 -3.33 9.84
N ALA A 100 20.11 -4.30 9.05
CA ALA A 100 19.26 -5.11 8.19
C ALA A 100 18.27 -5.95 9.02
N LEU A 101 18.76 -6.57 10.09
CA LEU A 101 17.93 -7.35 11.01
C LEU A 101 16.86 -6.48 11.67
N ARG A 102 17.22 -5.28 12.15
CA ARG A 102 16.27 -4.34 12.77
C ARG A 102 15.15 -3.93 11.80
N VAL A 103 15.50 -3.62 10.55
CA VAL A 103 14.52 -3.25 9.52
C VAL A 103 13.57 -4.42 9.24
N LEU A 104 14.12 -5.62 9.03
CA LEU A 104 13.33 -6.81 8.74
C LEU A 104 12.40 -7.18 9.91
N LEU A 105 12.90 -7.19 11.14
CA LEU A 105 12.09 -7.46 12.33
C LEU A 105 10.96 -6.45 12.48
N THR A 106 11.25 -5.16 12.30
CA THR A 106 10.24 -4.09 12.41
C THR A 106 9.15 -4.27 11.35
N GLU A 107 9.51 -4.56 10.11
CA GLU A 107 8.54 -4.76 9.04
C GLU A 107 7.79 -6.07 9.17
N TYR A 108 8.43 -7.13 9.66
CA TYR A 108 7.77 -8.38 9.99
C TYR A 108 6.72 -8.18 11.08
N SER A 109 7.03 -7.47 12.17
CA SER A 109 6.05 -7.15 13.21
C SER A 109 4.87 -6.35 12.67
N LYS A 110 5.12 -5.37 11.79
CA LYS A 110 4.04 -4.63 11.12
C LYS A 110 3.18 -5.53 10.24
N TYR A 111 3.80 -6.47 9.51
CA TYR A 111 3.08 -7.42 8.68
C TYR A 111 2.18 -8.36 9.51
N VAL A 112 2.70 -8.91 10.60
CA VAL A 112 1.92 -9.75 11.52
C VAL A 112 0.77 -8.97 12.13
N LEU A 113 1.00 -7.72 12.54
CA LEU A 113 -0.08 -6.86 13.05
C LEU A 113 -1.15 -6.59 11.98
N SER A 114 -0.72 -6.31 10.74
CA SER A 114 -1.62 -6.18 9.60
C SER A 114 -2.45 -7.44 9.39
N LEU A 115 -1.85 -8.64 9.46
CA LEU A 115 -2.57 -9.92 9.37
C LEU A 115 -3.59 -10.09 10.50
N ALA A 116 -3.16 -9.92 11.75
CA ALA A 116 -4.00 -10.07 12.94
C ALA A 116 -5.23 -9.15 12.90
N ARG A 117 -5.08 -7.91 12.40
CA ARG A 117 -6.19 -6.97 12.20
C ARG A 117 -7.27 -7.52 11.26
N GLY A 118 -6.91 -8.34 10.28
CA GLY A 118 -7.89 -8.98 9.39
C GLY A 118 -8.75 -10.04 10.08
N PHE A 119 -8.31 -10.55 11.23
CA PHE A 119 -9.04 -11.55 12.04
C PHE A 119 -9.75 -10.93 13.24
N LEU A 120 -9.46 -9.67 13.59
CA LEU A 120 -10.14 -8.98 14.68
C LEU A 120 -11.48 -8.45 14.17
N PRO A 121 -12.59 -8.72 14.85
CA PRO A 121 -13.86 -8.08 14.52
C PRO A 121 -13.70 -6.56 14.64
N PRO A 122 -14.38 -5.77 13.77
CA PRO A 122 -14.32 -4.32 13.87
C PRO A 122 -14.67 -3.90 15.29
N ARG A 123 -13.89 -2.98 15.87
CA ARG A 123 -14.25 -2.37 17.16
C ARG A 123 -15.66 -1.81 17.01
N ALA A 124 -16.60 -2.31 17.81
CA ALA A 124 -17.89 -1.68 17.98
C ALA A 124 -17.63 -0.25 18.45
N THR A 125 -17.94 0.73 17.61
CA THR A 125 -18.10 2.11 18.05
C THR A 125 -19.29 2.14 19.03
N PRO A 126 -19.26 2.96 20.09
CA PRO A 126 -20.38 3.09 21.02
C PRO A 126 -21.70 3.49 20.36
N GLU A 127 -21.66 3.96 19.11
CA GLU A 127 -22.82 4.17 18.27
C GLU A 127 -22.88 3.03 17.25
N GLY A 128 -23.81 2.11 17.49
CA GLY A 128 -24.01 0.93 16.67
C GLY A 128 -24.54 1.27 15.29
N VAL A 129 -23.81 0.88 14.25
CA VAL A 129 -24.38 0.57 12.95
C VAL A 129 -23.72 -0.71 12.46
N THR A 130 -24.47 -1.80 12.57
CA THR A 130 -24.18 -3.08 11.94
C THR A 130 -24.37 -2.94 10.43
N LEU A 131 -23.28 -2.77 9.68
CA LEU A 131 -23.25 -3.11 8.25
C LEU A 131 -22.84 -4.58 8.12
N ALA A 132 -23.78 -5.45 8.46
CA ALA A 132 -23.70 -6.88 8.16
C ALA A 132 -25.07 -7.35 7.68
N GLU A 133 -25.54 -6.80 6.56
CA GLU A 133 -26.62 -7.35 5.74
C GLU A 133 -26.63 -6.66 4.37
N ALA A 134 -25.60 -6.94 3.57
CA ALA A 134 -25.63 -6.63 2.13
C ALA A 134 -24.88 -7.71 1.36
N SER A 135 -25.36 -8.95 1.44
CA SER A 135 -25.10 -9.99 0.45
C SER A 135 -26.05 -11.17 0.66
N THR A 136 -27.30 -11.01 0.25
CA THR A 136 -28.10 -12.09 -0.35
C THR A 136 -29.25 -11.46 -1.13
N VAL A 137 -28.98 -11.02 -2.37
CA VAL A 137 -30.04 -10.75 -3.35
C VAL A 137 -29.65 -11.40 -4.68
N VAL A 138 -30.57 -12.25 -5.15
CA VAL A 138 -30.76 -12.87 -6.47
C VAL A 138 -29.97 -14.14 -6.81
N LYS A 139 -30.65 -15.28 -6.66
CA LYS A 139 -30.55 -16.42 -7.59
C LYS A 139 -31.92 -16.56 -8.26
N ASN A 140 -31.93 -16.58 -9.60
CA ASN A 140 -33.10 -16.81 -10.45
C ASN A 140 -33.86 -18.07 -10.08
#